data_AF-A0A4R1N1I1-F1
#
_entry.id   AF-A0A4R1N1I1-F1
#
_cell.length_a   1.000
_cell.length_b   1.000
_cell.length_c   1.000
_cell.angle_alpha   90.00
_cell.angle_beta   90.00
_cell.angle_gamma   90.00
#
_symmetry.space_group_name_H-M   'P 1'
#
loop_
_entity.id
_entity.type
_entity.pdbx_description
1 polymer ?
#
loop_
_entity_poly.entity_id
_entity_poly.type
_entity_poly.pdbx_seq_one_letter_code
_entity_poly.pdbx_strand_id
1 'polypeptide(L)'
;MYIDMYLIRAKRLLAYMGLFMILDYILTYIGIHILQCIIEANPFMRNFMELPFIVGLPLRIVYILFPINLLLLAYYYSDNKNSILKIIHGMLLFQFVPLFLHLFWIFQYIQLY
;
A
#
# COMPACT_ATOMS: atom_id res chain seq x y z
N MET A 1 14.04 30.89 0.42
CA MET A 1 12.96 29.93 0.08
C MET A 1 12.78 29.01 1.27
N TYR A 2 11.78 29.24 2.13
CA TYR A 2 11.50 28.34 3.25
C TYR A 2 10.97 27.02 2.68
N ILE A 3 11.75 25.96 2.81
CA ILE A 3 11.30 24.61 2.50
C ILE A 3 10.23 24.27 3.55
N ASP A 4 8.99 24.06 3.11
CA ASP A 4 7.91 23.62 3.99
C ASP A 4 8.24 22.21 4.52
N MET A 5 8.73 22.18 5.76
CA MET A 5 9.11 20.94 6.46
C MET A 5 7.93 19.96 6.56
N TYR A 6 6.69 20.47 6.64
CA TYR A 6 5.48 19.64 6.66
C TYR A 6 5.23 18.99 5.31
N LEU A 7 5.47 19.70 4.21
CA LEU A 7 5.33 19.16 2.85
C LEU A 7 6.36 18.04 2.58
N ILE A 8 7.61 18.22 3.00
CA ILE A 8 8.62 17.16 2.91
C ILE A 8 8.18 15.93 3.68
N ARG A 9 7.69 16.12 4.90
CA ARG A 9 7.21 15.02 5.74
C ARG A 9 6.02 14.29 5.10
N ALA A 10 5.05 15.03 4.55
CA ALA A 10 3.90 14.45 3.85
C ALA A 10 4.35 13.61 2.65
N LYS A 11 5.21 14.16 1.79
CA LYS A 11 5.76 13.45 0.63
C LYS A 11 6.50 12.17 1.02
N ARG A 12 7.32 12.21 2.07
CA ARG A 12 8.00 11.02 2.59
C ARG A 12 7.04 9.95 3.07
N LEU A 13 6.03 10.33 3.86
CA LEU A 13 5.04 9.38 4.37
C LEU A 13 4.22 8.75 3.23
N LEU A 14 3.80 9.54 2.25
CA LEU A 14 3.09 9.05 1.07
C LEU A 14 3.96 8.13 0.21
N ALA A 15 5.26 8.43 0.08
CA ALA A 15 6.20 7.54 -0.61
C ALA A 15 6.34 6.20 0.11
N TYR A 16 6.43 6.19 1.44
CA TYR A 16 6.43 4.94 2.21
C TYR A 16 5.12 4.17 2.07
N MET A 17 3.97 4.86 2.07
CA MET A 17 2.68 4.25 1.84
C MET A 17 2.63 3.57 0.46
N GLY A 18 3.08 4.26 -0.60
CA GLY A 18 3.17 3.69 -1.93
C GLY A 18 4.08 2.47 -1.99
N LEU A 19 5.26 2.54 -1.38
CA LEU A 19 6.19 1.41 -1.30
C LEU A 19 5.55 0.20 -0.60
N PHE A 20 4.90 0.40 0.56
CA PHE A 20 4.26 -0.69 1.29
C PHE A 20 3.09 -1.29 0.53
N MET A 21 2.32 -0.52 -0.21
CA MET A 21 1.24 -1.05 -1.06
C MET A 21 1.78 -1.87 -2.25
N ILE A 22 2.97 -1.54 -2.78
CA ILE A 22 3.65 -2.36 -3.80
C ILE A 22 4.17 -3.65 -3.18
N LEU A 23 4.85 -3.58 -2.04
CA LEU A 23 5.36 -4.76 -1.34
C LEU A 23 4.23 -5.71 -0.95
N ASP A 24 3.13 -5.17 -0.44
CA ASP A 24 1.92 -5.91 -0.13
C ASP A 24 1.38 -6.64 -1.37
N TYR A 25 1.31 -5.96 -2.52
CA TYR A 25 0.92 -6.60 -3.79
C TYR A 25 1.86 -7.73 -4.20
N ILE A 26 3.18 -7.53 -4.11
CA ILE A 26 4.18 -8.57 -4.46
C ILE A 26 4.00 -9.79 -3.56
N LEU A 27 3.88 -9.59 -2.25
CA LEU A 27 3.69 -10.67 -1.28
C LEU A 27 2.37 -11.41 -1.53
N THR A 28 1.29 -10.68 -1.76
CA THR A 28 -0.02 -11.27 -2.07
C THR A 28 0.05 -12.10 -3.35
N TYR A 29 0.71 -11.59 -4.39
CA TYR A 29 0.88 -12.32 -5.65
C TYR A 29 1.67 -13.62 -5.47
N ILE A 30 2.77 -13.58 -4.72
CA ILE A 30 3.57 -14.77 -4.38
C ILE A 30 2.72 -15.78 -3.60
N GLY A 31 1.99 -15.31 -2.59
CA GLY A 31 1.13 -16.15 -1.75
C GLY A 31 -0.01 -16.82 -2.52
N ILE A 32 -0.60 -16.15 -3.50
CA ILE A 32 -1.68 -16.69 -4.33
C ILE A 32 -1.16 -17.60 -5.44
N HIS A 33 -0.21 -17.13 -6.26
CA HIS A 33 0.16 -17.81 -7.51
C HIS A 33 1.30 -18.80 -7.38
N ILE A 34 2.23 -18.57 -6.45
CA ILE A 34 3.43 -19.40 -6.30
C ILE A 34 3.24 -20.41 -5.17
N LEU A 35 2.84 -19.92 -3.99
CA LEU A 35 2.73 -20.73 -2.77
C LEU A 35 1.33 -21.30 -2.54
N GLN A 36 0.30 -20.73 -3.19
CA GLN A 36 -1.12 -21.11 -3.03
C GLN A 36 -1.57 -21.15 -1.56
N CYS A 37 -0.99 -20.30 -0.71
CA CYS A 37 -1.22 -20.26 0.75
C CYS A 37 -2.07 -19.06 1.20
N ILE A 38 -2.35 -18.11 0.30
CA ILE A 38 -3.17 -16.92 0.54
C ILE A 38 -4.36 -16.92 -0.40
N ILE A 39 -5.52 -16.47 0.08
CA ILE A 39 -6.73 -16.24 -0.73
C ILE A 39 -7.16 -14.79 -0.55
N GLU A 40 -7.43 -14.10 -1.66
CA GLU A 40 -7.97 -12.74 -1.63
C GLU A 40 -9.48 -12.79 -1.37
N ALA A 41 -9.90 -12.25 -0.22
CA ALA A 41 -11.30 -12.23 0.20
C ALA A 41 -12.09 -11.09 -0.45
N ASN A 42 -11.43 -9.99 -0.83
CA ASN A 42 -12.11 -8.85 -1.44
C ASN A 42 -12.40 -9.15 -2.93
N PRO A 43 -13.68 -9.22 -3.34
CA PRO A 43 -14.06 -9.62 -4.69
C PRO A 43 -13.55 -8.66 -5.78
N PHE A 44 -13.40 -7.37 -5.47
CA PHE A 44 -12.81 -6.41 -6.41
C PHE A 44 -11.32 -6.69 -6.59
N MET A 45 -10.61 -6.93 -5.48
CA MET A 45 -9.18 -7.21 -5.48
C MET A 45 -8.84 -8.56 -6.08
N ARG A 46 -9.72 -9.55 -5.93
CA ARG A 46 -9.56 -10.89 -6.49
C ARG A 46 -9.34 -10.83 -8.00
N ASN A 47 -10.17 -10.10 -8.72
CA ASN A 47 -10.04 -9.95 -10.17
C ASN A 47 -8.71 -9.28 -10.57
N PHE A 48 -8.21 -8.33 -9.76
CA PHE A 48 -6.89 -7.73 -9.99
C PHE A 48 -5.76 -8.71 -9.72
N MET A 49 -5.89 -9.57 -8.71
CA MET A 49 -4.89 -10.57 -8.36
C MET A 49 -4.87 -11.73 -9.36
N GLU A 50 -5.94 -11.98 -10.10
CA GLU A 50 -5.97 -13.00 -11.17
C GLU A 50 -5.18 -12.57 -12.43
N LEU A 51 -4.85 -11.28 -12.58
CA LEU A 51 -4.06 -10.79 -13.71
C LEU A 51 -2.60 -11.25 -13.64
N PRO A 52 -1.93 -11.49 -14.79
CA PRO A 52 -0.50 -11.75 -14.81
C PRO A 52 0.29 -10.61 -14.17
N PHE A 53 1.35 -10.93 -13.42
CA PHE A 53 2.15 -9.96 -12.66
C PHE A 53 2.50 -8.69 -13.44
N ILE A 54 2.97 -8.85 -14.70
CA ILE A 54 3.40 -7.77 -15.59
C ILE A 54 2.25 -6.82 -15.95
N VAL A 55 1.02 -7.33 -16.04
CA VAL A 55 -0.18 -6.53 -16.36
C VAL A 55 -0.77 -5.93 -15.09
N GLY A 56 -0.78 -6.69 -13.99
CA GLY A 56 -1.32 -6.24 -12.71
C GLY A 56 -0.47 -5.15 -12.05
N LEU A 57 0.86 -5.18 -12.18
CA LEU A 57 1.75 -4.23 -11.53
C LEU A 57 1.53 -2.76 -11.99
N PRO A 58 1.44 -2.44 -13.30
CA PRO A 58 1.09 -1.10 -13.76
C PRO A 58 -0.28 -0.63 -13.25
N LEU A 59 -1.29 -1.49 -13.25
CA LEU A 59 -2.62 -1.17 -12.72
C LEU A 59 -2.55 -0.88 -11.22
N ARG A 60 -1.72 -1.62 -10.48
CA ARG A 60 -1.49 -1.37 -9.06
C ARG A 60 -0.80 -0.04 -8.82
N ILE A 61 0.14 0.35 -9.66
CA ILE A 61 0.77 1.68 -9.60
C ILE A 61 -0.29 2.77 -9.80
N VAL A 62 -1.16 2.64 -10.81
CA VAL A 62 -2.27 3.59 -11.02
C VAL A 62 -3.20 3.65 -9.82
N TYR A 63 -3.56 2.49 -9.26
CA TYR A 63 -4.39 2.39 -8.06
C TYR A 63 -3.76 3.06 -6.84
N ILE A 64 -2.44 2.95 -6.66
CA ILE A 64 -1.68 3.60 -5.57
C ILE A 64 -1.56 5.12 -5.79
N LEU A 65 -1.42 5.55 -7.04
CA LEU A 65 -1.33 6.97 -7.36
C LEU A 65 -2.62 7.71 -6.99
N PHE A 66 -3.79 7.08 -7.08
CA PHE A 66 -5.05 7.70 -6.72
C PHE A 66 -5.10 8.22 -5.26
N PRO A 67 -4.95 7.39 -4.20
CA PRO A 67 -4.96 7.86 -2.82
C PRO A 67 -3.78 8.79 -2.51
N ILE A 68 -2.60 8.58 -3.11
CA ILE A 68 -1.45 9.48 -2.92
C ILE A 68 -1.77 10.89 -3.42
N ASN A 69 -2.29 11.01 -4.65
CA ASN A 69 -2.66 12.31 -5.21
C ASN A 69 -3.82 12.95 -4.44
N LEU A 70 -4.81 12.16 -4.02
CA LEU A 70 -5.93 12.66 -3.23
C LEU A 70 -5.47 13.24 -1.88
N LEU A 71 -4.57 12.54 -1.17
CA LEU A 71 -4.02 13.01 0.11
C LEU A 71 -3.10 14.22 -0.07
N LEU A 72 -2.36 14.28 -1.17
CA LEU A 72 -1.53 15.44 -1.48
C LEU A 72 -2.40 16.66 -1.83
N LEU A 73 -3.49 16.47 -2.57
CA LEU A 73 -4.47 17.50 -2.87
C LEU A 73 -5.13 18.01 -1.59
N ALA A 74 -5.57 17.10 -0.72
CA ALA A 74 -6.12 17.42 0.60
C ALA A 74 -5.11 18.18 1.47
N TYR A 75 -3.82 17.80 1.40
CA TYR A 75 -2.75 18.56 2.06
C TYR A 75 -2.67 19.99 1.53
N TYR A 76 -2.71 20.21 0.22
CA TYR A 76 -2.60 21.55 -0.35
C TYR A 76 -3.79 22.45 0.01
N TYR A 77 -5.03 21.94 -0.05
CA TYR A 77 -6.23 22.74 0.21
C TYR A 77 -6.64 22.87 1.68
N SER A 78 -6.07 22.07 2.59
CA SER A 78 -6.42 22.14 4.01
C SER A 78 -5.61 23.24 4.72
N ASP A 79 -6.27 24.04 5.55
CA ASP A 79 -5.58 24.97 6.46
C ASP A 79 -4.88 24.23 7.60
N ASN A 80 -5.37 23.03 7.97
CA ASN A 80 -4.84 22.23 9.06
C ASN A 80 -3.93 21.10 8.54
N LYS A 81 -2.70 21.46 8.14
CA LYS A 81 -1.68 20.53 7.64
C LYS A 81 -1.37 19.40 8.64
N ASN A 82 -1.40 19.69 9.94
CA ASN A 82 -1.14 18.72 11.01
C ASN A 82 -2.19 17.62 11.05
N SER A 83 -3.47 17.94 10.88
CA SER A 83 -4.53 16.93 10.81
C SER A 83 -4.37 16.02 9.61
N ILE A 84 -4.03 16.57 8.43
CA ILE A 84 -3.78 15.76 7.23
C ILE A 84 -2.60 14.80 7.47
N LEU A 85 -1.51 15.27 8.08
CA LEU A 85 -0.36 14.42 8.41
C LEU A 85 -0.71 13.28 9.37
N LYS A 86 -1.58 13.53 10.37
CA LYS A 86 -2.08 12.48 11.26
C LYS A 86 -2.87 11.42 10.49
N ILE A 87 -3.71 11.83 9.54
CA ILE A 87 -4.46 10.92 8.67
C ILE A 87 -3.51 10.06 7.83
N ILE A 88 -2.54 10.68 7.14
CA ILE A 88 -1.54 9.96 6.34
C ILE A 88 -0.79 8.95 7.21
N HIS A 89 -0.38 9.36 8.42
CA HIS A 89 0.30 8.47 9.35
C HIS A 89 -0.59 7.29 9.80
N GLY A 90 -1.86 7.55 10.11
CA GLY A 90 -2.83 6.51 10.46
C GLY A 90 -3.05 5.50 9.32
N MET A 91 -3.16 5.98 8.08
CA MET A 91 -3.29 5.11 6.90
C MET A 91 -2.03 4.25 6.70
N LEU A 92 -0.84 4.83 6.89
CA LEU A 92 0.42 4.09 6.84
C LEU A 92 0.47 2.99 7.91
N LEU A 93 0.04 3.28 9.13
CA LEU A 93 -0.04 2.29 10.21
C LEU A 93 -1.01 1.16 9.88
N PHE A 94 -2.17 1.49 9.29
CA PHE A 94 -3.15 0.49 8.87
C PHE A 94 -2.59 -0.43 7.78
N GLN A 95 -1.75 0.07 6.87
CA GLN A 95 -1.11 -0.73 5.83
C GLN A 95 -0.15 -1.80 6.38
N PHE A 96 0.38 -1.65 7.61
CA PHE A 96 1.20 -2.70 8.21
C PHE A 96 0.39 -3.95 8.58
N VAL A 97 -0.92 -3.83 8.82
CA VAL A 97 -1.77 -4.96 9.19
C VAL A 97 -1.84 -6.02 8.08
N PRO A 98 -2.24 -5.70 6.83
CA PRO A 98 -2.24 -6.69 5.75
C PRO A 98 -0.83 -7.17 5.42
N LEU A 99 0.16 -6.28 5.43
CA LEU A 99 1.55 -6.65 5.15
C LEU A 99 2.08 -7.71 6.14
N PHE A 100 1.83 -7.50 7.44
CA PHE A 100 2.22 -8.45 8.48
C PHE A 100 1.47 -9.78 8.34
N LEU A 101 0.17 -9.72 8.05
CA LEU A 101 -0.64 -10.93 7.86
C LEU A 101 -0.14 -11.77 6.67
N HIS A 102 0.17 -11.14 5.53
CA HIS A 102 0.74 -11.83 4.38
C HIS A 102 2.10 -12.45 4.69
N LEU A 103 2.99 -11.71 5.37
CA LEU A 103 4.28 -12.24 5.81
C LEU A 103 4.13 -13.43 6.77
N PHE A 104 3.21 -13.33 7.73
CA PHE A 104 2.93 -14.39 8.69
C PHE A 104 2.54 -15.70 7.99
N TRP A 105 1.58 -15.65 7.05
CA TRP A 105 1.13 -16.84 6.33
C TRP A 105 2.21 -17.43 5.42
N ILE A 106 2.97 -16.60 4.71
CA ILE A 106 4.09 -17.05 3.88
C ILE A 106 5.14 -17.76 4.75
N PHE A 107 5.50 -17.17 5.89
CA PHE A 107 6.49 -17.74 6.79
C PHE A 107 6.01 -19.05 7.42
N GLN A 108 4.75 -19.09 7.86
CA GLN A 108 4.14 -20.31 8.39
C GLN A 108 4.12 -21.43 7.34
N TYR A 109 3.78 -21.12 6.09
CA TYR A 109 3.80 -22.10 5.01
C TYR A 109 5.20 -22.67 4.77
N ILE A 110 6.23 -21.82 4.72
CA ILE A 110 7.63 -22.23 4.51
C ILE A 110 8.17 -23.06 5.70
N GLN A 111 7.67 -22.87 6.92
CA GLN A 111 8.11 -23.68 8.06
C GLN A 111 7.48 -25.08 8.08
N LEU A 112 6.30 -25.24 7.48
CA LEU A 112 5.56 -26.50 7.49
C LEU A 112 5.97 -27.45 6.35
N TYR A 113 6.66 -26.95 5.31
CA TYR A 113 7.05 -27.68 4.11
C TYR A 113 8.52 -27.45 3.77
#